data_AF-A0A928D500-F1
#
_entry.id   AF-A0A928D500-F1
#
_cell.length_a   1.000
_cell.length_b   1.000
_cell.length_c   1.000
_cell.angle_alpha   90.00
_cell.angle_beta   90.00
_cell.angle_gamma   90.00
#
_symmetry.space_group_name_H-M   'P 1'
#
loop_
_entity.id
_entity.type
_entity.pdbx_description
1 polymer ?
#
loop_
_entity_poly.entity_id
_entity_poly.type
_entity_poly.pdbx_seq_one_letter_code
_entity_poly.pdbx_strand_id
1 'polypeptide(L)'
;MFKLMNFSGDDIRLDARVVSDAVTNACRRNRLRVEGTAVSDDVLTVICSSGEGFYTYRLTSLGQVSRQDLFAELRSRYDSSFRTAGAFQLADGIWTLTEKSESRLKTKGE
;
A
#
# COMPACT_ATOMS: atom_id res chain seq x y z
N MET A 1 19.32 -4.69 -0.70
CA MET A 1 19.33 -3.44 0.10
C MET A 1 17.90 -2.92 0.18
N PHE A 2 17.42 -2.57 1.38
CA PHE A 2 16.10 -1.98 1.55
C PHE A 2 16.14 -0.47 1.33
N LYS A 3 15.04 0.07 0.82
CA LYS A 3 14.77 1.52 0.75
C LYS A 3 13.54 1.83 1.59
N LEU A 4 13.53 2.99 2.22
CA LEU A 4 12.45 3.43 3.10
C LEU A 4 11.79 4.69 2.51
N MET A 5 10.47 4.75 2.57
CA MET A 5 9.69 5.96 2.27
C MET A 5 8.85 6.31 3.48
N ASN A 6 8.92 7.56 3.93
CA ASN A 6 8.23 8.02 5.12
C ASN A 6 7.14 9.01 4.75
N PHE A 7 5.97 8.84 5.34
CA PHE A 7 4.81 9.72 5.18
C PHE A 7 4.26 10.07 6.55
N SER A 8 3.93 11.34 6.78
CA SER A 8 3.24 11.70 8.02
C SER A 8 1.82 11.13 8.02
N GLY A 9 1.31 10.80 9.20
CA GLY A 9 -0.07 10.38 9.38
C GLY A 9 -1.05 11.47 8.93
N ASP A 10 -0.69 12.75 9.11
CA ASP A 10 -1.48 13.88 8.65
C ASP A 10 -1.60 13.93 7.12
N ASP A 11 -0.51 13.70 6.37
CA ASP A 11 -0.56 13.64 4.90
C ASP A 11 -1.48 12.50 4.43
N ILE A 12 -1.43 11.35 5.11
CA ILE A 12 -2.29 10.20 4.80
C ILE A 12 -3.75 10.52 5.06
N ARG A 13 -4.06 11.19 6.18
CA ARG A 13 -5.44 11.57 6.54
C ARG A 13 -5.97 12.70 5.66
N LEU A 14 -5.11 13.62 5.24
CA LEU A 14 -5.46 14.73 4.36
C LEU A 14 -5.78 14.22 2.95
N ASP A 15 -4.91 13.40 2.36
CA ASP A 15 -5.13 12.82 1.04
C ASP A 15 -4.38 11.49 0.83
N ALA A 16 -5.03 10.40 1.26
CA ALA A 16 -4.51 9.05 1.09
C ALA A 16 -4.28 8.67 -0.39
N ARG A 17 -4.99 9.30 -1.34
CA ARG A 17 -4.81 9.02 -2.77
C ARG A 17 -3.50 9.62 -3.26
N VAL A 18 -3.19 10.85 -2.89
CA VAL A 18 -1.91 11.49 -3.23
C VAL A 18 -0.73 10.68 -2.67
N VAL A 19 -0.83 10.21 -1.42
CA VAL A 19 0.20 9.34 -0.83
C VAL A 19 0.30 7.99 -1.58
N SER A 20 -0.83 7.38 -1.94
CA SER A 20 -0.85 6.15 -2.75
C SER A 20 -0.16 6.32 -4.11
N ASP A 21 -0.43 7.44 -4.79
CA ASP A 21 0.19 7.79 -6.07
C ASP A 21 1.69 8.07 -5.89
N ALA A 22 2.10 8.70 -4.78
CA ALA A 22 3.51 8.91 -4.46
C ALA A 22 4.26 7.58 -4.28
N VAL A 23 3.72 6.64 -3.50
CA VAL A 23 4.28 5.29 -3.33
C VAL A 23 4.38 4.57 -4.68
N THR A 24 3.27 4.55 -5.44
CA THR A 24 3.20 3.89 -6.75
C THR A 24 4.25 4.44 -7.72
N ASN A 25 4.32 5.77 -7.84
CA ASN A 25 5.25 6.41 -8.75
C ASN A 25 6.72 6.24 -8.31
N ALA A 26 7.00 6.31 -7.01
CA ALA A 26 8.34 6.08 -6.48
C ALA A 26 8.79 4.63 -6.75
N CYS A 27 7.94 3.65 -6.48
CA CYS A 27 8.22 2.24 -6.78
C CYS A 27 8.43 2.00 -8.27
N ARG A 28 7.56 2.53 -9.13
CA ARG A 28 7.67 2.41 -10.59
C ARG A 28 8.97 3.01 -11.13
N ARG A 29 9.31 4.24 -10.74
CA ARG A 29 10.51 4.94 -11.22
C ARG A 29 11.80 4.25 -10.79
N ASN A 30 11.81 3.67 -9.60
CA ASN A 30 13.00 3.10 -8.99
C ASN A 30 13.07 1.56 -9.07
N ARG A 31 12.12 0.90 -9.75
CA ARG A 31 11.97 -0.56 -9.81
C ARG A 31 11.97 -1.19 -8.42
N LEU A 32 11.11 -0.67 -7.55
CA LEU A 32 10.94 -1.16 -6.18
C LEU A 32 9.62 -1.90 -6.03
N ARG A 33 9.59 -2.79 -5.03
CA ARG A 33 8.40 -3.43 -4.52
C ARG A 33 8.27 -3.14 -3.02
N VAL A 34 7.06 -2.87 -2.57
CA VAL A 34 6.77 -2.77 -1.13
C VAL A 34 6.78 -4.17 -0.51
N GLU A 35 7.57 -4.34 0.55
CA GLU A 35 7.67 -5.57 1.33
C GLU A 35 6.87 -5.51 2.65
N GLY A 36 6.63 -4.30 3.15
CA GLY A 36 5.95 -4.10 4.42
C GLY A 36 5.76 -2.64 4.81
N THR A 37 5.07 -2.44 5.93
CA THR A 37 4.84 -1.13 6.55
C THR A 37 5.15 -1.18 8.04
N ALA A 38 5.65 -0.09 8.60
CA ALA A 38 5.80 0.13 10.04
C ALA A 38 5.32 1.53 10.40
N VAL A 39 4.92 1.75 11.66
CA VAL A 39 4.52 3.08 12.15
C VAL A 39 5.26 3.37 13.45
N SER A 40 5.79 4.58 13.55
CA SER A 40 6.36 5.17 14.79
C SER A 40 6.00 6.63 14.82
N ASP A 41 5.55 7.13 15.98
CA ASP A 41 5.24 8.55 16.20
C ASP A 41 4.35 9.17 15.10
N ASP A 42 3.32 8.42 14.69
CA ASP A 42 2.37 8.79 13.63
C ASP A 42 3.03 9.01 12.25
N VAL A 43 4.21 8.44 12.02
CA VAL A 43 4.87 8.38 10.71
C VAL A 43 4.76 6.96 10.15
N LEU A 44 4.17 6.82 8.97
CA LEU A 44 4.19 5.59 8.20
C LEU A 44 5.53 5.44 7.48
N THR A 45 6.24 4.35 7.77
CA THR A 45 7.41 3.89 7.02
C THR A 45 7.01 2.75 6.07
N VAL A 46 7.17 2.96 4.77
CA VAL A 46 7.01 1.94 3.73
C VAL A 46 8.36 1.33 3.41
N ILE A 47 8.48 0.02 3.63
CA ILE A 47 9.73 -0.73 3.46
C ILE A 47 9.72 -1.36 2.06
N CYS A 48 10.73 -1.04 1.27
CA CYS A 48 10.81 -1.46 -0.12
C CYS A 48 12.09 -2.23 -0.44
N SER A 49 12.00 -3.19 -1.34
CA SER A 49 13.12 -3.91 -1.92
C SER A 49 13.20 -3.67 -3.44
N SER A 50 14.27 -4.09 -4.09
CA SER A 50 14.32 -4.14 -5.56
C SER A 50 13.37 -5.22 -6.07
N GLY A 51 12.52 -4.89 -7.04
CA GLY A 51 11.51 -5.82 -7.54
C GLY A 51 11.35 -5.77 -9.05
N GLU A 52 10.96 -6.90 -9.62
CA GLU A 52 10.54 -6.99 -11.03
C GLU A 52 9.01 -6.95 -11.10
N GLY A 53 8.46 -5.95 -11.79
CA GLY A 53 7.01 -5.80 -11.94
C GLY A 53 6.57 -4.35 -11.84
N PHE A 54 5.35 -4.10 -12.29
CA PHE A 54 4.65 -2.84 -12.06
C PHE A 54 3.47 -3.11 -11.15
N TYR A 55 3.45 -2.41 -10.02
CA TYR A 55 2.43 -2.56 -9.00
C TYR A 55 1.79 -1.20 -8.78
N THR A 56 0.47 -1.19 -8.67
CA THR A 56 -0.26 -0.05 -8.13
C THR A 56 -0.52 -0.30 -6.65
N TYR A 57 -0.21 0.70 -5.83
CA TYR A 57 -0.40 0.67 -4.39
C TYR A 57 -1.55 1.57 -3.97
N ARG A 58 -2.34 1.14 -2.99
CA ARG A 58 -3.49 1.90 -2.48
C ARG A 58 -3.56 1.86 -0.96
N LEU A 59 -3.59 3.03 -0.35
CA LEU A 59 -3.95 3.23 1.04
C LEU A 59 -5.47 3.25 1.20
N THR A 60 -5.97 2.61 2.25
CA THR A 60 -7.40 2.63 2.57
C THR A 60 -7.58 2.59 4.08
N SER A 61 -8.32 3.58 4.60
CA SER A 61 -8.79 3.57 5.99
C SER A 61 -9.90 2.55 6.13
N LEU A 62 -9.78 1.72 7.16
CA LEU A 62 -10.84 0.85 7.65
C LEU A 62 -11.53 1.47 8.87
N GLY A 63 -11.05 2.60 9.38
CA GLY A 63 -11.54 3.23 10.59
C GLY A 63 -11.36 2.36 11.83
N GLN A 64 -12.28 2.51 12.78
CA GLN A 64 -12.36 1.67 13.98
C GLN A 64 -13.23 0.45 13.67
N VAL A 65 -12.59 -0.65 13.29
CA VAL A 65 -13.27 -1.92 12.98
C VAL A 65 -12.95 -2.98 14.02
N SER A 66 -13.90 -3.89 14.25
CA SER A 66 -13.62 -5.07 15.05
C SER A 66 -12.57 -5.95 14.36
N ARG A 67 -11.91 -6.81 15.13
CA ARG A 67 -10.94 -7.76 14.56
C ARG A 67 -11.59 -8.71 13.55
N GLN A 68 -12.86 -9.08 13.74
CA GLN A 68 -13.59 -9.93 12.81
C GLN A 68 -13.84 -9.22 11.48
N ASP A 69 -14.27 -7.95 11.53
CA ASP A 69 -14.52 -7.15 10.32
C ASP A 69 -13.23 -6.88 9.55
N LEU A 70 -12.12 -6.63 10.27
CA LEU A 70 -10.79 -6.52 9.67
C LEU A 70 -10.43 -7.78 8.86
N PHE A 71 -10.62 -8.97 9.43
CA PHE A 71 -10.32 -10.21 8.73
C PHE A 71 -11.24 -10.45 7.53
N ALA A 72 -12.52 -10.11 7.65
CA ALA A 72 -13.48 -10.21 6.54
C ALA A 72 -13.06 -9.29 5.37
N GLU A 73 -12.66 -8.05 5.66
CA GLU A 73 -12.19 -7.10 4.65
C GLU A 73 -10.90 -7.57 3.98
N LEU A 74 -9.90 -8.00 4.76
CA LEU A 74 -8.64 -8.52 4.22
C LEU A 74 -8.88 -9.73 3.30
N ARG A 75 -9.81 -10.62 3.69
CA ARG A 75 -10.21 -11.78 2.87
C ARG A 75 -10.89 -11.35 1.57
N SER A 76 -11.87 -10.44 1.63
CA SER A 76 -12.59 -9.92 0.45
C SER A 76 -11.62 -9.34 -0.60
N ARG A 77 -10.60 -8.61 -0.14
CA ARG A 77 -9.56 -8.05 -1.01
C ARG A 77 -8.67 -9.11 -1.65
N TYR A 78 -8.29 -10.11 -0.87
CA TYR A 78 -7.53 -11.25 -1.37
C TYR A 78 -8.30 -11.98 -2.47
N ASP A 79 -9.59 -12.25 -2.25
CA ASP A 79 -10.48 -12.88 -3.24
C ASP A 79 -10.62 -12.01 -4.51
N SER A 80 -10.49 -10.69 -4.38
CA SER A 80 -10.46 -9.71 -5.47
C SER A 80 -9.07 -9.54 -6.13
N SER A 81 -8.13 -10.46 -5.88
CA SER A 81 -6.76 -10.44 -6.40
C SER A 81 -5.90 -9.24 -5.97
N PHE A 82 -6.24 -8.60 -4.85
CA PHE A 82 -5.35 -7.64 -4.19
C PHE A 82 -4.49 -8.38 -3.17
N ARG A 83 -3.21 -8.02 -3.09
CA ARG A 83 -2.35 -8.45 -1.98
C ARG A 83 -2.23 -7.32 -0.98
N THR A 84 -2.36 -7.61 0.31
CA THR A 84 -2.03 -6.64 1.36
C THR A 84 -0.52 -6.59 1.53
N ALA A 85 0.07 -5.44 1.24
CA ALA A 85 1.48 -5.16 1.45
C ALA A 85 1.76 -4.77 2.93
N GLY A 86 0.78 -4.19 3.61
CA GLY A 86 0.85 -3.91 5.04
C GLY A 86 -0.48 -3.47 5.63
N ALA A 87 -0.63 -3.66 6.95
CA ALA A 87 -1.71 -3.10 7.74
C ALA A 87 -1.09 -2.43 8.98
N PHE A 88 -1.59 -1.25 9.33
CA PHE A 88 -1.01 -0.42 10.38
C PHE A 88 -2.09 0.44 11.04
N GLN A 89 -1.77 1.03 12.19
CA GLN A 89 -2.69 1.89 12.93
C GLN A 89 -2.15 3.31 12.99
N LEU A 90 -3.02 4.27 12.68
CA LEU A 90 -2.82 5.70 12.91
C LEU A 90 -3.81 6.18 13.97
N ALA A 91 -3.74 7.45 14.36
CA ALA A 91 -4.60 8.02 15.41
C ALA A 91 -6.12 7.87 15.13
N ASP A 92 -6.53 7.83 13.86
CA ASP A 92 -7.92 7.74 13.44
C ASP A 92 -8.42 6.31 13.19
N GLY A 93 -7.53 5.31 13.15
CA GLY A 93 -7.91 3.91 13.05
C GLY A 93 -6.93 3.04 12.28
N ILE A 94 -7.46 1.91 11.80
CA ILE A 94 -6.70 0.92 11.06
C ILE A 94 -6.65 1.32 9.59
N TRP A 95 -5.46 1.24 9.02
CA TRP A 95 -5.17 1.49 7.62
C TRP A 95 -4.53 0.27 6.98
N THR A 96 -4.72 0.15 5.68
CA THR A 96 -4.14 -0.92 4.87
C THR A 96 -3.48 -0.34 3.64
N LEU A 97 -2.31 -0.87 3.30
CA LEU A 97 -1.64 -0.67 2.02
C LEU A 97 -1.80 -1.94 1.21
N THR A 98 -2.54 -1.87 0.11
CA THR A 98 -2.72 -3.00 -0.81
C THR A 98 -1.97 -2.77 -2.10
N GLU A 99 -1.53 -3.86 -2.73
CA GLU A 99 -0.89 -3.90 -4.04
C GLU A 99 -1.74 -4.68 -5.03
N LYS A 100 -1.77 -4.21 -6.27
CA LYS A 100 -2.29 -4.94 -7.42
C LYS A 100 -1.22 -5.00 -8.49
N SER A 101 -0.91 -6.22 -8.93
CA SER A 101 0.00 -6.45 -10.05
C SER A 101 -0.63 -5.94 -11.35
N GLU A 102 0.11 -5.14 -12.09
CA GLU A 102 -0.24 -4.79 -13.46
C GLU A 102 0.32 -5.90 -14.35
N SER A 103 -0.56 -6.76 -14.87
CA SER A 103 -0.21 -7.57 -16.02
C SER A 103 0.18 -6.60 -17.13
N ARG A 104 1.40 -6.72 -17.68
CA ARG A 104 1.74 -6.02 -18.93
C ARG A 104 0.62 -6.38 -19.90
N LEU A 105 -0.23 -5.40 -20.24
CA LEU A 105 -1.05 -5.51 -21.42
C LEU A 105 -0.07 -5.88 -22.52
N LYS A 106 -0.15 -7.13 -23.00
CA LYS A 106 0.42 -7.46 -24.31
C LYS A 106 -0.27 -6.47 -25.24
N THR A 107 0.42 -5.41 -25.63
CA THR A 107 0.06 -4.68 -26.83
C THR A 107 -0.07 -5.75 -27.90
N LYS A 108 -1.31 -6.04 -28.30
CA LYS A 108 -1.59 -6.72 -29.55
C LYS A 108 -0.95 -5.82 -30.61
N GLY A 109 0.24 -6.19 -31.05
CA GLY A 109 0.81 -5.71 -32.30
C GLY A 109 0.10 -6.50 -33.39
N GLU A 110 -0.83 -5.81 -34.04
CA GLU A 110 -1.28 -6.10 -35.41
C GLU A 110 -0.09 -6.06 -36.39
#